data_AF-A0AAW9B8Y4-F1
#
_entry.id   AF-A0AAW9B8Y4-F1
#
_cell.length_a   1.000
_cell.length_b   1.000
_cell.length_c   1.000
_cell.angle_alpha   90.00
_cell.angle_beta   90.00
_cell.angle_gamma   90.00
#
_symmetry.space_group_name_H-M   'P 1'
#
loop_
_entity.id
_entity.type
_entity.pdbx_description
1 polymer ?
#
loop_
_entity_poly.entity_id
_entity_poly.type
_entity_poly.pdbx_seq_one_letter_code
_entity_poly.pdbx_strand_id
1 'polypeptide(L)'
;MESIKQQVEVLLEQEPQLLPAAMAERLGVTEFDVVAALPQEMVAIAPGEQAQTILESLVGFGPVTTIVHSFGSIFEVKAPFPKGKVARGYYNLMGREGELHGHLKLDNVKNIALVSKPFMGRESHYFGFFSECGSN
;
A
#
# COMPACT_ATOMS: atom_id res chain seq x y z
N MET A 1 10.62 -27.48 1.58
CA MET A 1 9.47 -26.55 1.42
C MET A 1 9.91 -25.50 0.43
N GLU A 2 9.05 -25.15 -0.52
CA GLU A 2 9.30 -24.02 -1.42
C GLU A 2 9.38 -22.73 -0.60
N SER A 3 10.22 -21.79 -1.05
CA SER A 3 10.30 -20.47 -0.44
C SER A 3 9.02 -19.67 -0.73
N ILE A 4 8.68 -18.70 0.12
CA ILE A 4 7.52 -17.82 -0.11
C ILE A 4 7.58 -17.14 -1.48
N LYS A 5 8.78 -16.78 -1.95
CA LYS A 5 9.00 -16.19 -3.28
C LYS A 5 8.53 -17.12 -4.39
N GLN A 6 8.91 -18.39 -4.33
CA GLN A 6 8.46 -19.39 -5.31
C GLN A 6 6.94 -19.59 -5.25
N GLN A 7 6.36 -19.62 -4.06
CA GLN A 7 4.91 -19.75 -3.90
C GLN A 7 4.14 -18.56 -4.49
N VAL A 8 4.64 -17.34 -4.28
CA VAL A 8 4.05 -16.10 -4.84
C VAL A 8 4.21 -16.07 -6.36
N GLU A 9 5.37 -16.44 -6.90
CA GLU A 9 5.60 -16.55 -8.35
C GLU A 9 4.60 -17.54 -8.98
N VAL A 10 4.41 -18.72 -8.39
CA VAL A 10 3.43 -19.71 -8.87
C VAL A 10 1.99 -19.17 -8.83
N LEU A 11 1.60 -18.48 -7.75
CA LEU A 11 0.26 -17.87 -7.66
C LEU A 11 0.05 -16.75 -8.69
N LEU A 12 1.08 -15.96 -8.99
CA LEU A 12 1.02 -14.91 -10.02
C LEU A 12 0.84 -15.51 -11.42
N GLU A 13 1.50 -16.61 -11.73
CA GLU A 13 1.37 -17.30 -13.02
C GLU A 13 -0.01 -17.95 -13.18
N GLN A 14 -0.51 -18.61 -12.14
CA GLN A 14 -1.78 -19.34 -12.18
C GLN A 14 -3.00 -18.40 -12.08
N GLU A 15 -2.92 -17.39 -11.22
CA GLU A 15 -4.01 -16.47 -10.89
C GLU A 15 -3.52 -15.01 -10.84
N PRO A 16 -3.15 -14.42 -11.99
CA PRO A 16 -2.53 -13.08 -12.04
C PRO A 16 -3.41 -11.97 -11.46
N GLN A 17 -4.73 -12.17 -11.44
CA GLN A 17 -5.70 -11.21 -10.90
C GLN A 17 -5.85 -11.29 -9.38
N LEU A 18 -5.31 -12.33 -8.72
CA LEU A 18 -5.40 -12.48 -7.28
C LEU A 18 -4.68 -11.31 -6.59
N LEU A 19 -5.32 -10.72 -5.58
CA LEU A 19 -4.76 -9.61 -4.82
C LEU A 19 -3.76 -10.11 -3.78
N PRO A 20 -2.74 -9.31 -3.42
CA PRO A 20 -1.78 -9.69 -2.39
C PRO A 20 -2.42 -10.14 -1.08
N ALA A 21 -3.48 -9.46 -0.62
CA ALA A 21 -4.23 -9.87 0.57
C ALA A 21 -4.82 -11.29 0.46
N ALA A 22 -5.38 -11.64 -0.71
CA ALA A 22 -5.96 -12.96 -0.94
C ALA A 22 -4.88 -14.05 -1.11
N MET A 23 -3.72 -13.71 -1.69
CA MET A 23 -2.55 -14.59 -1.71
C MET A 23 -2.07 -14.87 -0.28
N ALA A 24 -2.02 -13.84 0.57
CA ALA A 24 -1.57 -13.94 1.95
C ALA A 24 -2.47 -14.88 2.77
N GLU A 25 -3.79 -14.76 2.62
CA GLU A 25 -4.76 -15.68 3.23
C GLU A 25 -4.52 -17.14 2.82
N ARG A 26 -4.29 -17.41 1.53
CA ARG A 26 -4.05 -18.77 1.02
C ARG A 26 -2.74 -19.37 1.51
N LEU A 27 -1.70 -18.55 1.62
CA LEU A 27 -0.37 -18.99 2.05
C LEU A 27 -0.22 -19.01 3.57
N GLY A 28 -1.17 -18.43 4.32
CA GLY A 28 -1.11 -18.33 5.78
C GLY A 28 0.00 -17.39 6.27
N VAL A 29 0.27 -16.32 5.53
CA VAL A 29 1.32 -15.31 5.79
C VAL A 29 0.71 -13.90 5.80
N THR A 30 1.50 -12.86 6.06
CA THR A 30 1.02 -11.48 6.03
C THR A 30 0.94 -10.93 4.60
N GLU A 31 0.13 -9.87 4.39
CA GLU A 31 0.09 -9.20 3.07
C GLU A 31 1.46 -8.62 2.70
N PHE A 32 2.18 -8.08 3.68
CA PHE A 32 3.55 -7.61 3.46
C PHE A 32 4.50 -8.72 3.02
N ASP A 33 4.41 -9.93 3.61
CA ASP A 33 5.27 -11.05 3.21
C ASP A 33 5.06 -11.41 1.74
N VAL A 34 3.81 -11.38 1.25
CA VAL A 34 3.50 -11.58 -0.18
C VAL A 34 4.07 -10.45 -1.02
N VAL A 35 3.82 -9.19 -0.62
CA VAL A 35 4.27 -8.01 -1.39
C VAL A 35 5.79 -7.96 -1.48
N ALA A 36 6.50 -8.24 -0.39
CA ALA A 36 7.96 -8.31 -0.35
C ALA A 36 8.54 -9.50 -1.15
N ALA A 37 7.73 -10.53 -1.37
CA ALA A 37 8.08 -11.72 -2.15
C ALA A 37 7.69 -11.62 -3.64
N LEU A 38 7.07 -10.52 -4.08
CA LEU A 38 6.81 -10.28 -5.50
C LEU A 38 8.13 -10.27 -6.31
N PRO A 39 8.07 -10.53 -7.63
CA PRO A 39 9.23 -10.36 -8.51
C PRO A 39 9.89 -8.99 -8.34
N GLN A 40 11.21 -8.95 -8.43
CA GLN A 40 12.01 -7.76 -8.09
C GLN A 40 11.64 -6.53 -8.94
N GLU A 41 11.20 -6.75 -10.18
CA GLU A 41 10.71 -5.73 -11.09
C GLU A 41 9.32 -5.16 -10.73
N MET A 42 8.55 -5.89 -9.91
CA MET A 42 7.20 -5.50 -9.49
C MET A 42 7.17 -4.75 -8.16
N VAL A 43 8.24 -4.78 -7.36
CA VAL A 43 8.22 -4.17 -6.03
C VAL A 43 9.54 -3.52 -5.64
N ALA A 44 9.44 -2.32 -5.05
CA ALA A 44 10.52 -1.70 -4.29
C ALA A 44 10.06 -1.45 -2.85
N ILE A 45 10.86 -1.86 -1.87
CA ILE A 45 10.55 -1.72 -0.44
C ILE A 45 11.36 -0.56 0.15
N ALA A 46 10.69 0.28 0.93
CA ALA A 46 11.28 1.36 1.71
C ALA A 46 10.90 1.19 3.20
N PRO A 47 11.77 1.66 4.11
CA PRO A 47 11.50 1.56 5.54
C PRO A 47 10.41 2.58 5.95
N GLY A 48 9.63 2.25 6.99
CA GLY A 48 8.47 3.04 7.43
C GLY A 48 8.78 4.49 7.79
N GLU A 49 10.01 4.80 8.19
CA GLU A 49 10.48 6.16 8.47
C GLU A 49 10.38 7.08 7.24
N GLN A 50 10.33 6.53 6.03
CA GLN A 50 10.15 7.29 4.79
C GLN A 50 8.67 7.68 4.53
N ALA A 51 7.71 7.23 5.36
CA ALA A 51 6.29 7.41 5.10
C ALA A 51 5.92 8.89 4.92
N GLN A 52 6.40 9.75 5.82
CA GLN A 52 6.11 11.18 5.72
C GLN A 52 6.69 11.78 4.44
N THR A 53 7.96 11.50 4.13
CA THR A 53 8.64 12.01 2.93
C THR A 53 7.94 11.58 1.65
N ILE A 54 7.51 10.32 1.57
CA ILE A 54 6.76 9.80 0.43
C ILE A 54 5.42 10.52 0.31
N LEU A 55 4.64 10.62 1.40
CA LEU A 55 3.34 11.29 1.39
C LEU A 55 3.44 12.78 1.01
N GLU A 56 4.49 13.47 1.49
CA GLU A 56 4.76 14.87 1.11
C GLU A 56 5.14 14.99 -0.38
N SER A 57 5.80 13.98 -0.96
CA SER A 57 6.14 13.95 -2.39
C SER A 57 4.94 13.71 -3.31
N LEU A 58 3.86 13.08 -2.81
CA LEU A 58 2.62 12.88 -3.58
C LEU A 58 1.90 14.20 -3.88
N VAL A 59 2.18 15.25 -3.12
CA VAL A 59 1.60 16.57 -3.35
C VAL A 59 2.08 17.11 -4.70
N GLY A 60 1.15 17.22 -5.64
CA GLY A 60 1.44 17.70 -7.01
C GLY A 60 1.49 16.60 -8.07
N PHE A 61 1.33 15.32 -7.70
CA PHE A 61 1.18 14.22 -8.67
C PHE A 61 -0.10 14.32 -9.51
N GLY A 62 -1.04 15.18 -9.12
CA GLY A 62 -2.39 15.22 -9.66
C GLY A 62 -3.31 14.26 -8.90
N PRO A 63 -4.47 13.90 -9.48
CA PRO A 63 -5.42 12.99 -8.84
C PRO A 63 -4.83 11.60 -8.61
N VAL A 64 -4.96 11.09 -7.39
CA VAL A 64 -4.67 9.71 -7.01
C VAL A 64 -5.93 9.06 -6.44
N THR A 65 -5.91 7.74 -6.25
CA THR A 65 -6.96 7.03 -5.52
C THR A 65 -6.38 6.54 -4.20
N THR A 66 -6.80 7.13 -3.07
CA THR A 66 -6.48 6.60 -1.75
C THR A 66 -7.52 5.55 -1.38
N ILE A 67 -7.08 4.35 -1.03
CA ILE A 67 -7.94 3.23 -0.68
C ILE A 67 -7.69 2.87 0.79
N VAL A 68 -8.76 2.72 1.57
CA VAL A 68 -8.70 2.28 2.97
C VAL A 68 -9.57 1.05 3.15
N HIS A 69 -8.98 0.01 3.74
CA HIS A 69 -9.69 -1.20 4.13
C HIS A 69 -10.06 -1.13 5.61
N SER A 70 -11.30 -1.45 5.95
CA SER A 70 -11.76 -1.48 7.34
C SER A 70 -12.85 -2.54 7.51
N PHE A 71 -12.53 -3.61 8.25
CA PHE A 71 -13.46 -4.72 8.50
C PHE A 71 -14.13 -5.28 7.23
N GLY A 72 -13.37 -5.45 6.15
CA GLY A 72 -13.87 -5.92 4.85
C GLY A 72 -14.59 -4.87 4.01
N SER A 73 -14.82 -3.66 4.54
CA SER A 73 -15.29 -2.51 3.77
C SER A 73 -14.12 -1.83 3.07
N ILE A 74 -14.36 -1.34 1.85
CA ILE A 74 -13.38 -0.62 1.03
C ILE A 74 -13.89 0.79 0.80
N PHE A 75 -13.06 1.78 1.15
CA PHE A 75 -13.33 3.20 0.93
C PHE A 75 -12.33 3.75 -0.08
N GLU A 76 -12.82 4.40 -1.13
CA GLU A 76 -11.99 5.02 -2.16
C GLU A 76 -12.21 6.52 -2.20
N VAL A 77 -11.12 7.30 -2.17
CA VAL A 77 -11.13 8.74 -2.39
C VAL A 77 -10.30 9.06 -3.61
N LYS A 78 -10.96 9.54 -4.67
CA LYS A 78 -10.34 9.95 -5.93
C LYS A 78 -10.15 11.45 -5.94
N ALA A 79 -8.97 11.90 -5.53
CA ALA A 79 -8.61 13.31 -5.42
C ALA A 79 -7.09 13.46 -5.39
N PRO A 80 -6.54 14.68 -5.62
CA PRO A 80 -5.15 14.95 -5.31
C PRO A 80 -4.83 14.66 -3.83
N PHE A 81 -3.64 14.12 -3.57
CA PHE A 81 -3.22 13.88 -2.19
C PHE A 81 -2.96 15.22 -1.47
N PRO A 82 -3.56 15.45 -0.30
CA PRO A 82 -3.50 16.75 0.36
C PRO A 82 -2.12 16.98 0.99
N LYS A 83 -1.80 18.27 1.23
CA LYS A 83 -0.68 18.62 2.12
C LYS A 83 -0.97 18.12 3.53
N GLY A 84 0.08 17.87 4.32
CA GLY A 84 -0.10 17.56 5.73
C GLY A 84 0.93 18.22 6.63
N LYS A 85 0.70 18.10 7.94
CA LYS A 85 1.58 18.62 8.97
C LYS A 85 1.59 17.71 10.19
N VAL A 86 2.77 17.41 10.70
CA VAL A 86 2.91 16.68 11.97
C VAL A 86 2.51 17.59 13.12
N ALA A 87 1.51 17.14 13.89
CA ALA A 87 1.10 17.76 15.14
C ALA A 87 0.37 16.74 16.01
N ARG A 88 0.56 16.84 17.34
CA ARG A 88 -0.12 15.99 18.33
C ARG A 88 0.06 14.47 18.09
N GLY A 89 1.20 14.06 17.55
CA GLY A 89 1.53 12.64 17.33
C GLY A 89 0.90 11.99 16.09
N TYR A 90 0.40 12.80 15.14
CA TYR A 90 -0.13 12.37 13.85
C TYR A 90 0.40 13.26 12.72
N TYR A 91 0.43 12.72 11.50
CA TYR A 91 0.50 13.51 10.28
C TYR A 91 -0.92 13.90 9.87
N ASN A 92 -1.27 15.16 10.06
CA ASN A 92 -2.62 15.68 9.87
C ASN A 92 -2.78 16.15 8.42
N LEU A 93 -3.73 15.56 7.70
CA LEU A 93 -4.04 15.93 6.32
C LEU A 93 -4.88 17.22 6.30
N MET A 94 -4.41 18.21 5.55
CA MET A 94 -5.03 19.51 5.38
C MET A 94 -5.74 19.57 4.02
N GLY A 95 -6.69 18.66 3.82
CA GLY A 95 -7.49 18.59 2.61
C GLY A 95 -8.25 19.89 2.32
N ARG A 96 -8.45 20.16 1.05
CA ARG A 96 -9.45 21.13 0.56
C ARG A 96 -10.78 20.42 0.31
N GLU A 97 -11.82 21.19 -0.02
CA GLU A 97 -13.10 20.61 -0.43
C GLU A 97 -12.90 19.57 -1.55
N GLY A 98 -13.43 18.36 -1.34
CA GLY A 98 -13.28 17.22 -2.25
C GLY A 98 -11.97 16.41 -2.10
N GLU A 99 -10.99 16.89 -1.33
CA GLU A 99 -9.77 16.13 -1.01
C GLU A 99 -9.92 15.29 0.27
N LEU A 100 -9.01 14.34 0.43
CA LEU A 100 -8.95 13.50 1.62
C LEU A 100 -8.65 14.36 2.86
N HIS A 101 -9.41 14.14 3.93
CA HIS A 101 -9.13 14.67 5.26
C HIS A 101 -8.86 13.50 6.21
N GLY A 102 -8.01 13.72 7.22
CA GLY A 102 -7.74 12.67 8.20
C GLY A 102 -6.45 12.89 8.99
N HIS A 103 -6.15 11.90 9.82
CA HIS A 103 -4.99 11.89 10.70
C HIS A 103 -4.28 10.55 10.55
N LEU A 104 -3.06 10.57 10.02
CA LEU A 104 -2.28 9.35 9.77
C LEU A 104 -1.32 9.11 10.93
N LYS A 105 -1.38 7.92 11.52
CA LYS A 105 -0.49 7.49 12.59
C LYS A 105 0.77 6.87 11.99
N LEU A 106 1.67 7.71 11.47
CA LEU A 106 2.85 7.24 10.72
C LEU A 106 3.77 6.35 11.56
N ASP A 107 3.80 6.50 12.88
CA ASP A 107 4.56 5.63 13.79
C ASP A 107 4.17 4.14 13.66
N ASN A 108 2.94 3.85 13.21
CA ASN A 108 2.46 2.50 12.99
C ASN A 108 2.89 1.91 11.64
N VAL A 109 3.37 2.72 10.71
CA VAL A 109 3.88 2.26 9.40
C VAL A 109 5.33 1.81 9.59
N LYS A 110 5.61 0.55 9.30
CA LYS A 110 6.93 -0.07 9.45
C LYS A 110 7.59 -0.39 8.12
N ASN A 111 6.79 -0.69 7.12
CA ASN A 111 7.28 -0.93 5.77
C ASN A 111 6.42 -0.20 4.75
N ILE A 112 7.02 0.21 3.65
CA ILE A 112 6.34 0.83 2.53
C ILE A 112 6.73 0.06 1.28
N ALA A 113 5.77 -0.25 0.43
CA ALA A 113 6.03 -0.88 -0.85
C ALA A 113 5.55 0.00 -2.00
N LEU A 114 6.37 0.18 -3.01
CA LEU A 114 5.98 0.72 -4.31
C LEU A 114 5.77 -0.49 -5.22
N VAL A 115 4.52 -0.77 -5.55
CA VAL A 115 4.13 -1.99 -6.25
C VAL A 115 3.63 -1.66 -7.65
N SER A 116 4.16 -2.38 -8.64
CA SER A 116 3.75 -2.37 -10.04
C SER A 116 3.15 -3.73 -10.38
N LYS A 117 1.85 -3.92 -10.07
CA LYS A 117 1.12 -5.16 -10.33
C LYS A 117 -0.15 -4.84 -11.10
N PRO A 118 -0.43 -5.51 -12.24
CA PRO A 118 -1.67 -5.29 -12.96
C PRO A 118 -2.92 -5.50 -12.08
N PHE A 119 -3.89 -4.60 -12.22
CA PHE A 119 -5.18 -4.68 -11.55
C PHE A 119 -6.28 -4.78 -12.60
N MET A 120 -7.08 -5.85 -12.53
CA MET A 120 -8.11 -6.18 -13.53
C MET A 120 -7.59 -6.15 -14.98
N GLY A 121 -6.37 -6.65 -15.20
CA GLY A 121 -5.74 -6.73 -16.52
C GLY A 121 -5.20 -5.40 -17.07
N ARG A 122 -5.18 -4.34 -16.27
CA ARG A 122 -4.61 -3.04 -16.64
C ARG A 122 -3.36 -2.75 -15.82
N GLU A 123 -2.45 -1.98 -16.40
CA GLU A 123 -1.31 -1.42 -15.68
C GLU A 123 -1.79 -0.65 -14.45
N SER A 124 -1.14 -0.92 -13.31
CA SER A 124 -1.51 -0.33 -12.02
C SER A 124 -0.28 -0.25 -11.13
N HIS A 125 -0.18 0.87 -10.42
CA HIS A 125 0.87 1.14 -9.45
C HIS A 125 0.26 1.69 -8.17
N TYR A 126 0.78 1.29 -7.01
CA TYR A 126 0.35 1.84 -5.73
C TYR A 126 1.47 1.91 -4.71
N PHE A 127 1.28 2.78 -3.73
CA PHE A 127 2.07 2.81 -2.50
C PHE A 127 1.29 2.05 -1.42
N GLY A 128 1.85 0.95 -0.91
CA GLY A 128 1.30 0.21 0.23
C GLY A 128 2.02 0.62 1.52
N PHE A 129 1.29 0.80 2.61
CA PHE A 129 1.81 1.26 3.90
C PHE A 129 1.52 0.22 4.98
N PHE A 130 2.51 -0.61 5.29
CA PHE A 130 2.33 -1.79 6.12
C PHE A 130 2.72 -1.55 7.57
N SER A 131 1.91 -2.08 8.47
CA SER A 131 2.15 -2.09 9.91
C SER A 131 3.19 -3.12 10.35
N GLU A 132 3.52 -3.12 11.64
CA GLU A 132 4.41 -4.12 12.27
C GLU A 132 3.94 -5.56 12.04
N CYS A 133 2.62 -5.81 12.02
CA CYS A 133 2.06 -7.13 11.76
C CYS A 133 1.83 -7.43 10.27
N GLY A 134 2.38 -6.61 9.37
CA GLY A 134 2.32 -6.84 7.93
C GLY A 134 0.96 -6.57 7.28
N SER A 135 0.02 -5.95 7.99
CA SER A 135 -1.26 -5.45 7.44
C SER A 135 -1.07 -4.09 6.79
N ASN A 136 -1.64 -3.90 5.59
CA ASN A 136 -1.74 -2.63 4.86
C ASN A 136 -2.86 -1.75 5.41
#